data_AF-A0A2N7DEQ7-F1
#
_entry.id   AF-A0A2N7DEQ7-F1
#
_cell.length_a   1.000
_cell.length_b   1.000
_cell.length_c   1.000
_cell.angle_alpha   90.00
_cell.angle_beta   90.00
_cell.angle_gamma   90.00
#
_symmetry.space_group_name_H-M   'P 1'
#
loop_
_entity.id
_entity.type
_entity.pdbx_description
1 polymer ?
#
loop_
_entity_poly.entity_id
_entity_poly.type
_entity_poly.pdbx_seq_one_letter_code
_entity_poly.pdbx_strand_id
1 'polypeptide(L)'
;MAQLETKGFEFFGEQEHRFRAMLIERVETYMVHSQLTKNQLADKAGIGKTSFYSKMDRTQESQFTTLDLFRLGKAMDVSILQFFPVEEIDREHGGQLAVPASVLHMMDMMMSMSNTDIAMLYDMIETLKKHNKINK
;
A
#
# COMPACT_ATOMS: atom_id res chain seq x y z
N MET A 1 -26.09 12.01 20.14
CA MET A 1 -24.89 11.53 19.44
C MET A 1 -24.91 12.16 18.06
N ALA A 2 -23.96 13.06 17.77
CA ALA A 2 -23.91 13.71 16.46
C ALA A 2 -23.44 12.66 15.43
N GLN A 3 -24.35 12.26 14.53
CA GLN A 3 -23.98 11.51 13.34
C GLN A 3 -23.06 12.41 12.51
N LEU A 4 -21.80 12.02 12.39
CA LEU A 4 -20.85 12.66 11.48
C LEU A 4 -21.29 12.34 10.06
N GLU A 5 -22.14 13.21 9.48
CA GLU A 5 -22.37 13.24 8.05
C GLU A 5 -21.08 13.71 7.38
N THR A 6 -20.25 12.77 6.97
CA THR A 6 -19.06 13.02 6.16
C THR A 6 -19.50 13.53 4.78
N LYS A 7 -19.65 14.85 4.65
CA LYS A 7 -19.84 15.56 3.37
C LYS A 7 -18.53 15.62 2.57
N GLY A 8 -17.95 14.46 2.30
CA GLY A 8 -16.80 14.27 1.41
C GLY A 8 -17.19 13.35 0.27
N PHE A 9 -17.11 13.88 -0.95
CA PHE A 9 -17.35 13.22 -2.24
C PHE A 9 -16.55 11.89 -2.31
N GLU A 10 -17.23 10.74 -2.38
CA GLU A 10 -16.76 9.35 -2.74
C GLU A 10 -17.23 8.19 -1.83
N PHE A 11 -17.89 8.45 -0.69
CA PHE A 11 -18.29 7.40 0.27
C PHE A 11 -19.79 7.40 0.65
N PHE A 12 -20.68 7.84 -0.24
CA PHE A 12 -22.12 7.82 0.03
C PHE A 12 -22.67 6.39 -0.04
N GLY A 13 -23.00 5.79 1.12
CA GLY A 13 -23.83 4.59 1.21
C GLY A 13 -23.17 3.28 1.66
N GLU A 14 -21.86 3.24 1.86
CA GLU A 14 -21.17 2.03 2.35
C GLU A 14 -21.10 2.01 3.88
N GLN A 15 -21.51 0.90 4.49
CA GLN A 15 -21.38 0.72 5.94
C GLN A 15 -19.89 0.65 6.31
N GLU A 16 -19.49 1.35 7.37
CA GLU A 16 -18.12 1.38 7.92
C GLU A 16 -17.51 -0.03 8.08
N HIS A 17 -18.35 -1.02 8.39
CA HIS A 17 -18.00 -2.43 8.47
C HIS A 17 -17.48 -3.01 7.14
N ARG A 18 -18.12 -2.66 6.01
CA ARG A 18 -17.71 -3.11 4.67
C ARG A 18 -16.39 -2.48 4.26
N PHE A 19 -16.20 -1.19 4.54
CA PHE A 19 -14.93 -0.51 4.30
C PHE A 19 -13.79 -1.14 5.09
N ARG A 20 -14.03 -1.45 6.37
CA ARG A 20 -13.07 -2.16 7.22
C ARG A 20 -12.74 -3.55 6.69
N ALA A 21 -13.74 -4.32 6.24
CA ALA A 21 -13.51 -5.63 5.65
C ALA A 21 -12.63 -5.55 4.39
N MET A 22 -12.89 -4.59 3.49
CA MET A 22 -12.07 -4.37 2.30
C MET A 22 -10.63 -3.96 2.64
N LEU A 23 -10.45 -3.10 3.66
CA LEU A 23 -9.12 -2.71 4.14
C LEU A 23 -8.35 -3.92 4.69
N ILE A 24 -9.00 -4.77 5.49
CA ILE A 24 -8.40 -6.01 6.02
C ILE A 24 -8.01 -6.93 4.87
N GLU A 25 -8.89 -7.13 3.88
CA GLU A 25 -8.60 -7.94 2.69
C GLU A 25 -7.37 -7.43 1.93
N ARG A 26 -7.23 -6.11 1.73
CA ARG A 26 -6.04 -5.52 1.10
C ARG A 26 -4.77 -5.76 1.91
N VAL A 27 -4.82 -5.57 3.23
CA VAL A 27 -3.68 -5.87 4.09
C VAL A 27 -3.30 -7.35 3.97
N GLU A 28 -4.27 -8.27 3.96
CA GLU A 28 -4.01 -9.71 3.76
C GLU A 28 -3.41 -10.01 2.39
N THR A 29 -3.91 -9.41 1.31
CA THR A 29 -3.35 -9.55 -0.04
C THR A 29 -1.91 -9.05 -0.11
N TYR A 30 -1.62 -7.88 0.46
CA TYR A 30 -0.26 -7.32 0.46
C TYR A 30 0.69 -8.11 1.33
N MET A 31 0.22 -8.68 2.44
CA MET A 31 1.00 -9.62 3.23
C MET A 31 1.44 -10.85 2.42
N VAL A 32 0.53 -11.43 1.64
CA VAL A 32 0.84 -12.58 0.77
C VAL A 32 1.88 -12.17 -0.27
N HIS A 33 1.72 -11.02 -0.91
CA HIS A 33 2.66 -10.51 -1.89
C HIS A 33 4.05 -10.23 -1.31
N SER A 34 4.10 -9.63 -0.12
CA SER A 34 5.34 -9.34 0.61
C SER A 34 5.93 -10.55 1.33
N GLN A 35 5.28 -11.72 1.27
CA GLN A 35 5.66 -12.95 1.99
C GLN A 35 5.81 -12.74 3.51
N LEU A 36 4.93 -11.92 4.10
CA LEU A 36 4.95 -11.61 5.53
C LEU A 36 3.79 -12.32 6.25
N THR A 37 4.10 -12.96 7.38
CA THR A 37 3.07 -13.45 8.32
C THR A 37 2.51 -12.31 9.17
N LYS A 38 1.33 -12.51 9.80
CA LYS A 38 0.69 -11.50 10.68
C LYS A 38 1.64 -11.05 11.80
N ASN A 39 2.39 -11.99 12.38
CA ASN A 39 3.38 -11.70 13.42
C ASN A 39 4.56 -10.87 12.89
N GLN A 40 5.14 -11.25 11.75
CA GLN A 40 6.26 -10.52 11.17
C GLN A 40 5.87 -9.11 10.75
N LEU A 41 4.67 -8.93 10.20
CA LEU A 41 4.17 -7.60 9.84
C LEU A 41 3.93 -6.74 11.08
N ALA A 42 3.31 -7.28 12.13
CA ALA A 42 3.12 -6.57 13.39
C ALA A 42 4.45 -6.10 13.99
N ASP A 43 5.45 -6.99 14.02
CA ASP A 43 6.80 -6.69 14.51
C ASP A 43 7.49 -5.62 13.63
N LYS A 44 7.44 -5.75 12.30
CA LYS A 44 8.05 -4.80 11.35
C LYS A 44 7.37 -3.42 11.37
N ALA A 45 6.06 -3.38 11.59
CA ALA A 45 5.29 -2.15 11.70
C ALA A 45 5.35 -1.53 13.11
N GLY A 46 5.91 -2.22 14.11
CA GLY A 46 5.92 -1.75 15.51
C GLY A 46 4.51 -1.62 16.10
N ILE A 47 3.61 -2.53 15.73
CA ILE A 47 2.24 -2.62 16.26
C ILE A 47 2.19 -3.83 17.19
N GLY A 48 1.67 -3.64 18.42
CA GLY A 48 1.56 -4.74 19.37
C GLY A 48 0.73 -5.90 18.80
N LYS A 49 1.23 -7.14 18.89
CA LYS A 49 0.62 -8.33 18.25
C LYS A 49 -0.86 -8.47 18.55
N THR A 50 -1.26 -8.41 19.82
CA THR A 50 -2.68 -8.50 20.22
C THR A 50 -3.53 -7.41 19.57
N SER A 51 -3.03 -6.18 19.50
CA SER A 51 -3.72 -5.08 18.84
C SER A 51 -3.82 -5.29 17.34
N PHE A 52 -2.75 -5.74 16.68
CA PHE A 52 -2.74 -6.04 15.26
C PHE A 52 -3.75 -7.15 14.91
N TYR A 53 -3.74 -8.24 15.66
CA TYR A 53 -4.70 -9.34 15.45
C TYR A 53 -6.14 -8.91 15.66
N SER A 54 -6.41 -8.09 16.68
CA SER A 54 -7.74 -7.51 16.93
C SER A 54 -8.21 -6.61 15.78
N LYS A 55 -7.31 -5.78 15.22
CA LYS A 55 -7.60 -4.90 14.09
C LYS A 55 -7.77 -5.65 12.76
N MET A 56 -7.11 -6.81 12.62
CA MET A 56 -7.25 -7.72 11.46
C MET A 56 -8.46 -8.66 11.56
N ASP A 57 -9.18 -8.68 12.69
CA ASP A 57 -10.36 -9.53 12.87
C ASP A 57 -11.62 -8.83 12.36
N ARG A 58 -12.22 -9.35 11.28
CA ARG A 58 -13.41 -8.76 10.64
C ARG A 58 -14.61 -8.63 11.59
N THR A 59 -14.68 -9.43 12.66
CA THR A 59 -15.81 -9.43 13.61
C THR A 59 -15.65 -8.43 14.76
N GLN A 60 -14.42 -8.00 15.07
CA GLN A 60 -14.16 -7.06 16.16
C GLN A 60 -14.34 -5.61 15.73
N GLU A 61 -14.56 -4.71 16.70
CA GLU A 61 -14.73 -3.27 16.44
C GLU A 61 -13.40 -2.50 16.38
N SER A 62 -12.26 -3.15 16.62
CA SER A 62 -10.95 -2.47 16.62
C SER A 62 -10.56 -2.04 15.21
N GLN A 63 -10.15 -0.79 15.06
CA GLN A 63 -9.84 -0.17 13.77
C GLN A 63 -8.36 0.20 13.65
N PHE A 64 -7.86 0.19 12.42
CA PHE A 64 -6.55 0.78 12.12
C PHE A 64 -6.64 2.30 12.22
N THR A 65 -5.76 2.89 13.03
CA THR A 65 -5.56 4.34 13.02
C THR A 65 -4.77 4.71 11.77
N THR A 66 -4.82 5.98 11.37
CA THR A 66 -3.99 6.48 10.27
C THR A 66 -2.51 6.20 10.50
N LEU A 67 -2.04 6.32 11.74
CA LEU A 67 -0.65 6.02 12.11
C LEU A 67 -0.29 4.54 11.90
N ASP A 68 -1.22 3.63 12.20
CA ASP A 68 -1.01 2.20 11.91
C ASP A 68 -0.89 1.97 10.40
N LEU A 69 -1.72 2.63 9.59
CA LEU A 69 -1.65 2.51 8.14
C LEU A 69 -0.32 3.05 7.57
N PHE A 70 0.20 4.17 8.10
CA PHE A 70 1.55 4.65 7.75
C PHE A 70 2.64 3.61 8.07
N ARG A 71 2.55 2.98 9.24
CA ARG A 71 3.51 1.96 9.67
C ARG A 71 3.43 0.70 8.81
N LEU A 72 2.22 0.26 8.47
CA LEU A 72 1.98 -0.88 7.58
C LEU A 72 2.47 -0.61 6.17
N GLY A 73 2.17 0.56 5.61
CA GLY A 73 2.65 0.98 4.29
C GLY A 73 4.17 1.00 4.23
N LYS A 74 4.84 1.57 5.25
CA LYS A 74 6.30 1.53 5.36
C LYS A 74 6.84 0.10 5.49
N ALA A 75 6.18 -0.77 6.25
CA ALA A 75 6.64 -2.14 6.47
C ALA A 75 6.52 -3.01 5.21
N MET A 76 5.51 -2.80 4.39
CA MET A 76 5.23 -3.57 3.18
C MET A 76 5.75 -2.90 1.89
N ASP A 77 6.28 -1.68 1.99
CA ASP A 77 6.62 -0.83 0.85
C ASP A 77 5.42 -0.57 -0.06
N VAL A 78 4.28 -0.20 0.54
CA VAL A 78 3.01 0.07 -0.16
C VAL A 78 2.54 1.49 0.14
N SER A 79 2.07 2.20 -0.89
CA SER A 79 1.50 3.54 -0.72
C SER A 79 0.17 3.49 0.04
N ILE A 80 -0.08 4.48 0.89
CA ILE A 80 -1.32 4.56 1.68
C ILE A 80 -2.57 4.63 0.82
N LEU A 81 -2.48 5.31 -0.33
CA LEU A 81 -3.59 5.40 -1.28
C LEU A 81 -3.98 4.01 -1.81
N GLN A 82 -3.02 3.10 -1.93
CA GLN A 82 -3.27 1.72 -2.37
C GLN A 82 -3.98 0.89 -1.28
N PHE A 83 -4.02 1.31 0.00
CA PHE A 83 -4.84 0.61 1.00
C PHE A 83 -6.33 0.95 0.89
N PHE A 84 -6.68 2.05 0.27
CA PHE A 84 -8.06 2.52 0.20
C PHE A 84 -8.68 2.22 -1.17
N PRO A 85 -9.82 1.51 -1.21
CA PRO A 85 -10.52 1.23 -2.47
C PRO A 85 -11.25 2.48 -2.94
N VAL A 86 -10.51 3.35 -3.63
CA VAL A 86 -11.00 4.64 -4.14
C VAL A 86 -12.00 4.42 -5.28
N GLU A 87 -11.72 3.49 -6.19
CA GLU A 87 -12.55 3.23 -7.38
C GLU A 87 -13.51 2.04 -7.22
N GLU A 88 -14.62 2.05 -7.96
CA GLU A 88 -15.63 0.98 -7.96
C GLU A 88 -15.07 -0.35 -8.52
N ILE A 89 -14.25 -0.27 -9.57
CA ILE A 89 -13.55 -1.43 -10.16
C ILE A 89 -12.65 -2.10 -9.13
N ASP A 90 -12.00 -1.29 -8.29
CA ASP A 90 -11.12 -1.71 -7.19
C ASP A 90 -11.88 -2.40 -6.06
N ARG A 91 -13.17 -2.09 -5.90
CA ARG A 91 -14.09 -2.73 -4.94
C ARG A 91 -14.64 -4.06 -5.47
N GLU A 92 -14.78 -4.21 -6.79
CA GLU A 92 -15.31 -5.42 -7.43
C GLU A 92 -14.26 -6.51 -7.69
N HIS A 93 -13.05 -6.12 -8.10
CA HIS A 93 -12.02 -7.07 -8.58
C HIS A 93 -11.01 -7.52 -7.52
N GLY A 94 -11.23 -7.19 -6.25
CA GLY A 94 -10.35 -7.64 -5.16
C GLY A 94 -8.96 -6.98 -5.13
N GLY A 95 -8.82 -5.82 -5.78
CA GLY A 95 -7.61 -5.00 -5.80
C GLY A 95 -6.45 -5.61 -6.60
N GLN A 96 -5.84 -4.80 -7.47
CA GLN A 96 -4.58 -5.17 -8.10
C GLN A 96 -3.46 -5.29 -7.05
N LEU A 97 -2.43 -6.10 -7.37
CA LEU A 97 -1.22 -6.16 -6.53
C LEU A 97 -0.62 -4.76 -6.42
N ALA A 98 -0.24 -4.38 -5.21
CA ALA A 98 0.32 -3.06 -4.98
C ALA A 98 1.67 -2.92 -5.72
N VAL A 99 1.83 -1.80 -6.42
CA VAL A 99 3.13 -1.38 -6.93
C VAL A 99 3.95 -0.89 -5.74
N PRO A 100 5.20 -1.36 -5.55
CA PRO A 100 6.02 -0.92 -4.43
C PRO A 100 6.16 0.61 -4.41
N ALA A 101 5.99 1.22 -3.23
CA ALA A 101 6.05 2.66 -3.08
C ALA A 101 7.43 3.22 -3.47
N SER A 102 8.50 2.47 -3.21
CA SER A 102 9.85 2.78 -3.69
C SER A 102 9.96 2.88 -5.21
N VAL A 103 9.26 2.01 -5.95
CA VAL A 103 9.22 2.02 -7.42
C VAL A 103 8.45 3.22 -7.92
N LEU A 104 7.29 3.53 -7.32
CA LEU A 104 6.52 4.73 -7.66
C LEU A 104 7.34 6.00 -7.45
N HIS A 105 8.02 6.11 -6.30
CA HIS A 105 8.90 7.24 -6.01
C HIS A 105 10.06 7.34 -7.01
N MET A 106 10.65 6.21 -7.42
CA MET A 106 11.67 6.18 -8.45
C MET A 106 11.13 6.70 -9.79
N MET A 107 9.95 6.27 -10.21
CA MET A 107 9.31 6.75 -11.45
C MET A 107 9.04 8.25 -11.38
N ASP A 108 8.52 8.76 -10.26
CA ASP A 108 8.27 10.19 -10.06
C ASP A 108 9.58 11.00 -10.16
N MET A 109 10.65 10.51 -9.53
CA MET A 109 11.97 11.14 -9.66
C MET A 109 12.41 11.18 -11.12
N MET A 110 12.33 10.05 -11.84
CA MET A 110 12.73 9.98 -13.25
C MET A 110 11.91 10.92 -14.14
N MET A 111 10.59 11.05 -13.91
CA MET A 111 9.75 11.97 -14.67
C MET A 111 10.05 13.45 -14.37
N SER A 112 10.58 13.75 -13.19
CA SER A 112 10.98 15.11 -12.81
C SER A 112 12.37 15.53 -13.32
N MET A 113 13.17 14.59 -13.82
CA MET A 113 14.53 14.84 -14.29
C MET A 113 14.57 15.53 -15.66
N SER A 114 15.67 16.20 -15.94
CA SER A 114 15.91 16.79 -17.27
C SER A 114 16.18 15.70 -18.31
N ASN A 115 15.86 15.97 -19.58
CA ASN A 115 16.11 15.01 -20.67
C ASN A 115 17.60 14.61 -20.77
N THR A 116 18.53 15.49 -20.42
CA THR A 116 19.97 15.21 -20.42
C THR A 116 20.35 14.20 -19.35
N ASP A 117 19.77 14.30 -18.15
CA ASP A 117 20.06 13.38 -17.05
C ASP A 117 19.44 12.00 -17.31
N ILE A 118 18.26 11.97 -17.94
CA ILE A 118 17.60 10.72 -18.36
C ILE A 118 18.44 10.00 -19.42
N ALA A 119 18.97 10.73 -20.41
CA ALA A 119 19.87 10.16 -21.42
C ALA A 119 21.16 9.60 -20.79
N MET A 120 21.75 10.33 -19.84
CA MET A 120 22.91 9.85 -19.09
C MET A 120 22.62 8.56 -18.32
N LEU A 121 21.46 8.47 -17.65
CA LEU A 121 21.04 7.26 -16.94
C LEU A 121 20.83 6.08 -17.90
N TYR A 122 20.22 6.33 -19.07
CA TYR A 122 20.04 5.32 -20.10
C TYR A 122 21.40 4.77 -20.58
N ASP A 123 22.35 5.64 -20.89
CA ASP A 123 23.70 5.27 -21.33
C ASP A 123 24.47 4.49 -20.27
N MET A 124 24.34 4.87 -18.99
CA MET A 124 24.91 4.14 -17.87
C MET A 124 24.33 2.73 -17.77
N ILE A 125 23.00 2.58 -17.86
CA ILE A 125 22.34 1.27 -17.81
C ILE A 125 22.76 0.39 -18.99
N GLU A 126 22.82 0.95 -20.20
CA GLU A 126 23.32 0.24 -21.39
C GLU A 126 24.74 -0.26 -21.20
N THR A 127 25.62 0.58 -20.64
CA THR A 127 27.01 0.23 -20.37
C THR A 127 27.10 -0.91 -19.35
N LEU A 128 26.31 -0.86 -18.28
CA LEU A 128 26.26 -1.91 -17.27
C LEU A 128 25.73 -3.24 -17.83
N LYS A 129 24.73 -3.19 -18.73
CA LYS A 129 24.23 -4.36 -19.47
C LYS A 129 25.29 -4.94 -20.41
N LYS A 130 26.04 -4.10 -21.13
CA LYS A 130 27.15 -4.54 -22.01
C LYS A 130 28.23 -5.31 -21.24
N HIS A 131 28.45 -4.95 -19.98
CA HIS A 131 29.41 -5.62 -19.10
C HIS A 131 28.83 -6.76 -18.25
N ASN A 132 27.59 -7.21 -18.51
CA ASN A 132 26.88 -8.25 -17.74
C ASN A 132 26.85 -7.97 -16.22
N LYS A 133 26.95 -6.70 -15.79
CA LYS A 133 26.86 -6.32 -14.38
C LYS A 133 25.43 -6.25 -13.87
N ILE A 134 24.46 -6.24 -14.79
CA ILE A 134 23.03 -6.31 -14.53
C ILE A 134 22.49 -7.33 -15.54
N ASN A 135 21.69 -8.30 -15.07
CA ASN A 135 21.15 -9.35 -15.94
C ASN A 135 20.30 -8.75 -17.07
N LYS A 136 20.40 -9.36 -18.27
CA LYS A 136 19.62 -9.00 -19.45
C LYS A 136 18.12 -9.13 -19.20
#